data_AF-A0AA48GXF4-F1
#
_entry.id   AF-A0AA48GXF4-F1
#
_cell.length_a   1.000
_cell.length_b   1.000
_cell.length_c   1.000
_cell.angle_alpha   90.00
_cell.angle_beta   90.00
_cell.angle_gamma   90.00
#
_symmetry.space_group_name_H-M   'P 1'
#
loop_
_entity.id
_entity.type
_entity.pdbx_description
1 polymer ?
#
loop_
_entity_poly.entity_id
_entity_poly.type
_entity_poly.pdbx_seq_one_letter_code
_entity_poly.pdbx_strand_id
1 'polypeptide(L)'
;MTPWWIPPLRVWAALAALTLGLVAVSRLGPVPAFLGLLVLTPAKAWLVLRHFMHLKHEGFLLRMVVAAALGTLLIYLALLFSDAAFR
;
A
#
# COMPACT_ATOMS: atom_id res chain seq x y z
N MET A 1 29.21 -13.33 -1.20
CA MET A 1 28.32 -13.26 -0.03
C MET A 1 27.78 -11.84 0.06
N THR A 2 26.52 -11.61 -0.33
CA THR A 2 25.91 -10.28 -0.14
C THR A 2 25.56 -10.11 1.33
N PRO A 3 25.97 -9.01 1.98
CA PRO A 3 25.63 -8.77 3.37
C PRO A 3 24.14 -8.89 3.69
N TRP A 4 23.80 -9.46 4.85
CA TRP A 4 22.43 -9.77 5.29
C TRP A 4 21.54 -8.54 5.48
N TRP A 5 22.11 -7.33 5.57
CA TRP A 5 21.39 -6.06 5.67
C TRP A 5 20.99 -5.43 4.33
N ILE A 6 21.53 -5.89 3.19
CA ILE A 6 21.23 -5.33 1.87
C ILE A 6 19.75 -5.49 1.45
N PRO A 7 19.10 -6.66 1.59
CA PRO A 7 17.70 -6.82 1.19
C PRO A 7 16.72 -5.84 1.88
N PRO A 8 16.72 -5.68 3.22
CA PRO A 8 15.81 -4.74 3.88
C PRO A 8 16.13 -3.28 3.57
N LEU A 9 17.40 -2.94 3.35
CA LEU A 9 17.80 -1.57 2.98
C LEU A 9 17.23 -1.16 1.62
N ARG A 10 17.19 -2.07 0.64
CA ARG A 10 16.55 -1.82 -0.68
C ARG A 10 15.05 -1.55 -0.56
N VAL A 11 14.38 -2.29 0.31
CA VAL A 11 12.93 -2.10 0.59
C VAL A 11 12.69 -0.79 1.30
N TRP A 12 13.55 -0.42 2.25
CA TRP A 12 13.55 0.90 2.89
C TRP A 12 13.72 2.03 1.89
N ALA A 13 14.70 1.92 0.98
CA ALA A 13 14.91 2.90 -0.09
C ALA A 13 13.67 3.02 -0.99
N ALA A 14 13.02 1.90 -1.33
CA ALA A 14 11.76 1.91 -2.09
C ALA A 14 10.62 2.61 -1.33
N LEU A 15 10.46 2.38 -0.03
CA LEU A 15 9.47 3.08 0.80
C LEU A 15 9.73 4.58 0.89
N ALA A 16 11.01 4.97 1.03
CA ALA A 16 11.41 6.37 1.02
C ALA A 16 11.09 7.02 -0.33
N ALA A 17 11.40 6.35 -1.45
CA ALA A 17 11.09 6.83 -2.79
C ALA A 17 9.58 7.00 -3.02
N LEU A 18 8.76 6.03 -2.60
CA LEU A 18 7.29 6.15 -2.66
C LEU A 18 6.77 7.32 -1.80
N THR A 19 7.45 7.65 -0.71
CA THR A 19 7.09 8.78 0.15
C THR A 19 7.45 10.11 -0.47
N LEU A 20 8.64 10.22 -1.03
CA LEU A 20 9.06 11.40 -1.78
C LEU A 20 8.15 11.63 -3.00
N GLY A 21 7.80 10.56 -3.72
CA GLY A 21 6.85 10.62 -4.83
C GLY A 21 5.48 11.14 -4.38
N LEU A 22 4.95 10.66 -3.24
CA LEU A 22 3.69 11.15 -2.71
C LEU A 22 3.77 12.63 -2.33
N VAL A 23 4.82 13.05 -1.63
CA VAL A 23 5.03 14.46 -1.26
C VAL A 23 5.14 15.35 -2.49
N ALA A 24 5.83 14.91 -3.54
CA ALA A 24 5.94 15.64 -4.80
C ALA A 24 4.57 15.78 -5.49
N VAL A 25 3.82 14.68 -5.59
CA VAL A 25 2.48 14.67 -6.20
C VAL A 25 1.50 15.52 -5.40
N SER A 26 1.60 15.55 -4.06
CA SER A 26 0.77 16.41 -3.21
C SER A 26 0.95 17.91 -3.46
N ARG A 27 2.08 18.33 -4.05
CA ARG A 27 2.33 19.74 -4.39
C ARG A 27 1.73 20.18 -5.72
N LEU A 28 1.27 19.24 -6.56
CA LEU A 28 0.75 19.53 -7.90
C LEU A 28 -0.71 19.98 -7.91
N GLY A 29 -1.41 19.89 -6.77
CA GLY A 29 -2.81 20.28 -6.63
C GLY A 29 -3.68 19.18 -6.03
N PRO A 30 -4.98 19.45 -5.79
CA PRO A 30 -5.86 18.56 -5.02
C PRO A 30 -6.17 17.24 -5.72
N VAL A 31 -6.45 17.28 -7.03
CA VAL A 31 -6.75 16.07 -7.83
C VAL A 31 -5.54 15.13 -7.93
N PRO A 32 -4.34 15.58 -8.32
CA PRO A 32 -3.18 14.70 -8.35
C PRO A 32 -2.81 14.21 -6.95
N ALA A 33 -2.94 15.04 -5.90
CA ALA A 33 -2.73 14.61 -4.52
C ALA A 33 -3.66 13.46 -4.11
N PHE A 34 -4.95 13.55 -4.45
CA PHE A 34 -5.93 12.49 -4.21
C PHE A 34 -5.56 11.19 -4.93
N LEU A 35 -5.22 11.26 -6.22
CA LEU A 35 -4.79 10.08 -6.98
C LEU A 35 -3.49 9.49 -6.42
N GLY A 36 -2.54 10.35 -6.01
CA GLY A 36 -1.31 9.95 -5.36
C GLY A 36 -1.58 9.20 -4.05
N LEU A 37 -2.49 9.71 -3.22
CA LEU A 37 -2.94 9.03 -1.99
C LEU A 37 -3.63 7.71 -2.30
N LEU A 38 -4.45 7.64 -3.34
CA LEU A 38 -5.18 6.43 -3.67
C LEU A 38 -4.26 5.32 -4.21
N VAL A 39 -3.16 5.65 -4.89
CA VAL A 39 -2.28 4.67 -5.53
C VAL A 39 -1.01 4.39 -4.72
N LEU A 40 -0.28 5.43 -4.29
CA LEU A 40 1.04 5.27 -3.66
C LEU A 40 0.92 4.71 -2.23
N THR A 41 -0.14 5.02 -1.52
CA THR A 41 -0.36 4.57 -0.14
C THR A 41 -0.63 3.06 -0.07
N PRO A 42 -1.55 2.46 -0.86
CA PRO A 42 -1.68 1.01 -0.91
C PRO A 42 -0.46 0.31 -1.52
N ALA A 43 0.26 0.93 -2.46
CA ALA A 43 1.52 0.38 -2.97
C ALA A 43 2.59 0.24 -1.86
N LYS A 44 2.71 1.23 -0.97
CA LYS A 44 3.54 1.13 0.23
C LYS A 44 3.07 0.03 1.17
N ALA A 45 1.76 -0.01 1.47
CA ALA A 45 1.18 -1.02 2.35
C ALA A 45 1.45 -2.43 1.83
N TRP A 46 1.35 -2.66 0.53
CA TRP A 46 1.69 -3.95 -0.09
C TRP A 46 3.16 -4.33 0.11
N LEU A 47 4.07 -3.38 -0.07
CA LEU A 47 5.50 -3.60 0.13
C LEU A 47 5.80 -3.96 1.60
N VAL A 48 5.11 -3.31 2.54
CA VAL A 48 5.22 -3.57 3.98
C VAL A 48 4.67 -4.95 4.35
N LEU A 49 3.45 -5.26 3.91
CA LEU A 49 2.82 -6.55 4.16
C LEU A 49 3.65 -7.71 3.59
N ARG A 50 4.23 -7.54 2.40
CA ARG A 50 5.01 -8.60 1.76
C ARG A 50 6.37 -8.84 2.42
N HIS A 51 7.07 -7.78 2.83
CA HIS A 51 8.46 -7.88 3.31
C HIS A 51 8.59 -7.89 4.83
N PHE A 52 7.90 -6.98 5.53
CA PHE A 52 8.04 -6.83 6.98
C PHE A 52 7.08 -7.73 7.76
N MET A 53 5.87 -7.95 7.25
CA MET A 53 4.89 -8.81 7.93
C MET A 53 5.05 -10.30 7.61
N HIS A 54 6.14 -10.70 6.94
CA HIS A 54 6.46 -12.10 6.60
C HIS A 54 5.31 -12.92 5.98
N LEU A 55 4.26 -12.29 5.43
CA LEU A 55 3.09 -12.95 4.83
C LEU A 55 3.44 -13.92 3.69
N LYS A 56 4.63 -13.78 3.10
CA LYS A 56 5.19 -14.70 2.11
C LYS A 56 5.58 -16.06 2.71
N HIS A 57 5.94 -16.11 3.99
CA HIS A 57 6.41 -17.30 4.71
C HIS A 57 5.35 -17.93 5.61
N GLU A 58 4.21 -17.26 5.81
CA GLU A 58 3.11 -17.81 6.61
C GLU A 58 2.20 -18.75 5.81
N GLY A 59 1.49 -19.60 6.54
CA GLY A 59 0.59 -20.60 5.97
C GLY A 59 -0.51 -20.01 5.09
N PHE A 60 -0.96 -20.79 4.12
CA PHE A 60 -1.96 -20.39 3.11
C PHE A 60 -3.23 -19.75 3.72
N LEU A 61 -3.70 -20.25 4.88
CA LEU A 61 -4.88 -19.71 5.57
C LEU A 61 -4.74 -18.23 5.92
N LEU A 62 -3.64 -17.81 6.53
CA LEU A 62 -3.48 -16.44 7.01
C LEU A 62 -3.41 -15.46 5.83
N ARG A 63 -2.75 -15.87 4.75
CA ARG A 63 -2.73 -15.11 3.50
C ARG A 63 -4.13 -14.91 2.90
N MET A 64 -4.99 -15.93 2.98
CA MET A 64 -6.38 -15.83 2.51
C MET A 64 -7.23 -14.93 3.41
N VAL A 65 -7.08 -15.00 4.73
CA VAL A 65 -7.80 -14.13 5.67
C VAL A 65 -7.43 -12.65 5.44
N VAL A 66 -6.15 -12.35 5.26
CA VAL A 66 -5.70 -10.98 4.96
C VAL A 66 -6.23 -10.51 3.60
N ALA A 67 -6.23 -11.38 2.59
CA ALA A 67 -6.81 -11.05 1.29
C ALA A 67 -8.32 -10.80 1.38
N ALA A 68 -9.05 -11.61 2.14
CA ALA A 68 -10.47 -11.43 2.39
C ALA A 68 -10.75 -10.11 3.13
N ALA A 69 -10.00 -9.81 4.19
CA ALA A 69 -10.14 -8.57 4.94
C ALA A 69 -9.88 -7.32 4.07
N LEU A 70 -8.82 -7.34 3.26
CA LEU A 70 -8.54 -6.26 2.29
C LEU A 70 -9.63 -6.15 1.22
N GLY A 71 -10.13 -7.28 0.72
CA GLY A 71 -11.23 -7.31 -0.25
C GLY A 71 -12.51 -6.70 0.31
N THR A 72 -12.90 -7.11 1.53
CA THR A 72 -14.07 -6.55 2.23
C THR A 72 -13.92 -5.06 2.47
N LEU A 73 -12.74 -4.61 2.90
CA LEU A 73 -12.45 -3.19 3.08
C LEU A 73 -12.62 -2.41 1.77
N LEU A 74 -12.11 -2.93 0.65
CA LEU A 74 -12.24 -2.29 -0.66
C LEU A 74 -13.69 -2.21 -1.12
N ILE A 75 -14.48 -3.27 -0.90
CA ILE A 75 -15.92 -3.27 -1.21
C ILE A 75 -16.62 -2.17 -0.41
N TYR A 76 -16.36 -2.09 0.90
CA TYR A 76 -16.97 -1.04 1.73
C TYR A 76 -16.53 0.36 1.34
N LEU A 77 -15.25 0.58 0.99
CA LEU A 77 -14.81 1.86 0.45
C LEU A 77 -15.57 2.21 -0.84
N ALA A 78 -15.69 1.27 -1.78
CA ALA A 78 -16.37 1.51 -3.05
C ALA A 78 -17.84 1.86 -2.84
N LEU A 79 -18.54 1.13 -1.97
CA LEU A 79 -19.92 1.43 -1.60
C LEU A 79 -20.06 2.79 -0.93
N LEU A 80 -19.17 3.12 0.01
CA LEU A 80 -19.16 4.40 0.72
C LEU A 80 -18.95 5.58 -0.23
N PHE A 81 -17.97 5.47 -1.14
CA PHE A 81 -17.72 6.53 -2.12
C PHE A 81 -18.81 6.62 -3.19
N SER A 82 -19.44 5.51 -3.54
CA SER A 82 -20.63 5.51 -4.41
C SER A 82 -21.78 6.27 -3.73
N ASP A 83 -22.09 5.95 -2.47
CA ASP A 83 -23.13 6.64 -1.71
C ASP A 83 -22.87 8.16 -1.62
N ALA A 84 -21.63 8.54 -1.28
CA ALA A 84 -21.24 9.95 -1.22
C ALA A 84 -21.32 10.69 -2.57
N ALA A 85 -21.18 9.99 -3.70
CA ALA A 85 -21.21 10.58 -5.03
C ALA A 85 -22.64 10.78 -5.58
N PHE A 86 -23.60 9.97 -5.13
CA PHE A 86 -25.00 10.01 -5.59
C PHE A 86 -25.95 10.73 -4.61
N ARG A 87 -25.43 11.29 -3.52
CA ARG A 87 -26.14 12.14 -2.57
C ARG A 87 -26.03 13.62 -2.94
#